data_AF-A0A820GV64-F1
#
_entry.id   AF-A0A820GV64-F1
#
_cell.length_a   1.000
_cell.length_b   1.000
_cell.length_c   1.000
_cell.angle_alpha   90.00
_cell.angle_beta   90.00
_cell.angle_gamma   90.00
#
_symmetry.space_group_name_H-M   'P 1'
#
loop_
_entity.id
_entity.type
_entity.pdbx_description
1 polymer ?
#
loop_
_entity_poly.entity_id
_entity_poly.type
_entity_poly.pdbx_seq_one_letter_code
_entity_poly.pdbx_strand_id
1 'polypeptide(L)'
;YLILIVYLPNCPEALIICLATASLGAIFSSAAADFGVLGVTERFSQIEPKVMFGCNAVVYNRKTHDSLAKLKDSVLALPSLKYVVVIPFVSDYSMDLSEIPNSLPIDEFLSMPGDKNIPLEFEQVPFNHPLFIIKHRLQSNMKDGDILFYFTAVSWMMWNWLISSIALGTPIVLYDGSPIVPDYYRLWDLADEIGYSF
;
A
#
# COMPACT_ATOMS: atom_id res chain seq x y z
N TYR A 1 0.23 12.69 -17.02
CA TYR A 1 0.03 12.63 -15.56
C TYR A 1 1.04 11.67 -14.97
N LEU A 2 1.57 11.96 -13.78
CA LEU A 2 2.43 11.01 -13.07
C LEU A 2 1.52 9.98 -12.39
N ILE A 3 1.78 8.70 -12.63
CA ILE A 3 0.99 7.59 -12.08
C ILE A 3 1.95 6.67 -11.34
N LEU A 4 1.68 6.48 -10.05
CA LEU A 4 2.43 5.61 -9.16
C LEU A 4 1.55 4.41 -8.83
N ILE A 5 2.13 3.22 -8.93
CA ILE A 5 1.45 1.99 -8.56
C ILE A 5 2.12 1.29 -7.39
N VAL A 6 1.32 0.69 -6.53
CA VAL A 6 1.81 -0.22 -5.47
C VAL A 6 1.36 -1.64 -5.77
N TYR A 7 2.27 -2.58 -5.57
CA TYR A 7 2.04 -4.01 -5.62
C TYR A 7 2.55 -4.64 -4.32
N LEU A 8 1.83 -4.35 -3.24
CA LEU A 8 2.27 -4.55 -1.86
C LEU A 8 1.18 -5.24 -1.02
N PRO A 9 1.54 -5.87 0.11
CA PRO A 9 0.59 -6.26 1.14
C PRO A 9 -0.04 -5.05 1.86
N ASN A 10 -0.95 -5.31 2.79
CA ASN A 10 -1.54 -4.26 3.62
C ASN A 10 -0.56 -3.79 4.71
N CYS A 11 0.38 -2.94 4.32
CA CYS A 11 1.48 -2.48 5.16
C CYS A 11 1.58 -0.94 5.23
N PRO A 12 2.31 -0.39 6.22
CA PRO A 12 2.52 1.06 6.36
C PRO A 12 3.12 1.72 5.13
N GLU A 13 4.02 1.05 4.42
CA GLU A 13 4.67 1.59 3.23
C GLU A 13 3.64 1.86 2.12
N ALA A 14 2.65 0.99 1.93
CA ALA A 14 1.59 1.20 0.95
C ALA A 14 0.78 2.48 1.25
N LEU A 15 0.50 2.74 2.53
CA LEU A 15 -0.15 3.98 2.98
C LEU A 15 0.75 5.20 2.75
N ILE A 16 2.03 5.13 3.13
CA ILE A 16 2.99 6.21 2.96
C ILE A 16 3.11 6.59 1.48
N ILE A 17 3.21 5.59 0.59
CA ILE A 17 3.29 5.81 -0.85
C ILE A 17 1.99 6.43 -1.39
N CYS A 18 0.82 6.01 -0.89
CA CYS A 18 -0.46 6.61 -1.26
C CYS A 18 -0.51 8.10 -0.91
N LEU A 19 -0.14 8.46 0.32
CA LEU A 19 -0.10 9.85 0.79
C LEU A 19 0.96 10.67 0.06
N ALA A 20 2.15 10.10 -0.18
CA ALA A 20 3.19 10.75 -0.97
C ALA A 20 2.72 11.01 -2.41
N THR A 21 2.06 10.04 -3.04
CA THR A 21 1.48 10.20 -4.38
C THR A 21 0.44 11.32 -4.42
N ALA A 22 -0.44 11.37 -3.43
CA ALA A 22 -1.45 12.42 -3.29
C ALA A 22 -0.80 13.81 -3.08
N SER A 23 0.26 13.90 -2.27
CA SER A 23 0.99 15.16 -2.02
C SER A 23 1.65 15.73 -3.27
N LEU A 24 1.99 14.88 -4.25
CA LEU A 24 2.55 15.29 -5.54
C LEU A 24 1.48 15.68 -6.57
N GLY A 25 0.19 15.57 -6.22
CA GLY A 25 -0.91 15.67 -7.18
C GLY A 25 -0.90 14.57 -8.25
N ALA A 26 -0.21 13.47 -7.97
CA ALA A 26 -0.09 12.32 -8.85
C ALA A 26 -1.25 11.34 -8.63
N ILE A 27 -1.46 10.44 -9.59
CA ILE A 27 -2.54 9.44 -9.50
C ILE A 27 -1.96 8.18 -8.85
N PHE A 28 -2.63 7.73 -7.80
CA PHE A 28 -2.33 6.49 -7.11
C PHE A 28 -3.20 5.34 -7.65
N SER A 29 -2.61 4.16 -7.84
CA SER A 29 -3.36 2.94 -8.09
C SER A 29 -2.66 1.74 -7.42
N SER A 30 -3.42 0.73 -7.01
CA SER A 30 -2.89 -0.35 -6.18
C SER A 30 -3.34 -1.74 -6.66
N ALA A 31 -2.47 -2.71 -6.46
CA ALA A 31 -2.73 -4.14 -6.52
C ALA A 31 -2.17 -4.78 -5.25
N ALA A 32 -2.87 -5.78 -4.72
CA ALA A 32 -2.39 -6.50 -3.55
C ALA A 32 -1.38 -7.56 -3.98
N ALA A 33 -0.39 -7.86 -3.13
CA ALA A 33 0.73 -8.75 -3.45
C ALA A 33 0.32 -10.21 -3.79
N ASP A 34 -0.92 -10.58 -3.50
CA ASP A 34 -1.55 -11.86 -3.85
C ASP A 34 -2.06 -11.93 -5.30
N PHE A 35 -2.14 -10.81 -6.01
CA PHE A 35 -2.54 -10.81 -7.42
C PHE A 35 -1.56 -11.63 -8.27
N GLY A 36 -2.06 -12.22 -9.36
CA GLY A 36 -1.21 -12.85 -10.37
C GLY A 36 -0.66 -11.83 -11.36
N VAL A 37 0.43 -12.19 -12.04
CA VAL A 37 1.07 -11.36 -13.08
C VAL A 37 0.06 -10.84 -14.10
N LEU A 38 -0.79 -11.71 -14.62
CA LEU A 38 -1.79 -11.35 -15.63
C LEU A 38 -2.76 -10.26 -15.13
N GLY A 39 -3.30 -10.42 -13.92
CA GLY A 39 -4.26 -9.47 -13.35
C GLY A 39 -3.64 -8.10 -13.07
N VAL A 40 -2.36 -8.06 -12.70
CA VAL A 40 -1.59 -6.82 -12.55
C VAL A 40 -1.37 -6.16 -13.91
N THR A 41 -0.92 -6.92 -14.90
CA THR A 41 -0.63 -6.42 -16.25
C THR A 41 -1.86 -5.88 -16.95
N GLU A 42 -2.98 -6.61 -16.94
CA GLU A 42 -4.24 -6.17 -17.57
C GLU A 42 -4.77 -4.87 -16.96
N ARG A 43 -4.60 -4.72 -15.64
CA ARG A 43 -5.03 -3.51 -14.91
C ARG A 43 -4.16 -2.31 -15.23
N PHE A 44 -2.84 -2.50 -15.23
CA PHE A 44 -1.90 -1.38 -15.30
C PHE A 44 -1.44 -1.01 -16.70
N SER A 45 -1.56 -1.92 -17.68
CA SER A 45 -1.30 -1.62 -19.10
C SER A 45 -2.17 -0.47 -19.62
N GLN A 46 -3.41 -0.34 -19.13
CA GLN A 46 -4.36 0.69 -19.56
C GLN A 46 -4.02 2.10 -19.06
N ILE A 47 -3.27 2.20 -17.95
CA ILE A 47 -2.96 3.49 -17.31
C ILE A 47 -1.50 3.91 -17.48
N GLU A 48 -0.65 3.04 -18.04
CA GLU A 48 0.77 3.33 -18.36
C GLU A 48 1.58 3.96 -17.20
N PRO A 49 1.69 3.30 -16.04
CA PRO A 49 2.36 3.84 -14.86
C PRO A 49 3.85 4.10 -15.11
N LYS A 50 4.42 5.05 -14.37
CA LYS A 50 5.85 5.41 -14.48
C LYS A 50 6.69 4.88 -13.34
N VAL A 51 6.11 4.69 -12.15
CA VAL A 51 6.80 4.17 -10.97
C VAL A 51 5.97 3.04 -10.38
N MET A 52 6.63 1.94 -10.03
CA MET A 52 6.02 0.81 -9.36
C MET A 52 6.76 0.51 -8.06
N PHE A 53 6.02 0.31 -6.97
CA PHE A 53 6.55 -0.17 -5.69
C PHE A 53 6.14 -1.61 -5.48
N GLY A 54 7.10 -2.49 -5.22
CA GLY A 54 6.89 -3.91 -4.96
C GLY A 54 7.62 -4.37 -3.69
N CYS A 55 7.43 -5.63 -3.31
CA CYS A 55 8.11 -6.24 -2.16
C CYS A 55 8.93 -7.45 -2.60
N ASN A 56 9.95 -7.80 -1.81
CA ASN A 56 10.78 -8.98 -2.06
C ASN A 56 10.03 -10.31 -1.82
N ALA A 57 9.22 -10.37 -0.77
CA ALA A 57 8.36 -11.51 -0.46
C ALA A 57 7.19 -11.08 0.42
N VAL A 58 6.22 -11.98 0.60
CA VAL A 58 5.13 -11.84 1.58
C VAL A 58 5.01 -13.10 2.43
N VAL A 59 4.56 -12.95 3.67
CA VAL A 59 4.28 -14.10 4.55
C VAL A 59 2.78 -14.26 4.69
N TYR A 60 2.25 -15.38 4.20
CA TYR A 60 0.84 -15.70 4.35
C TYR A 60 0.68 -17.13 4.86
N ASN A 61 -0.19 -17.33 5.84
CA ASN A 61 -0.42 -18.65 6.46
C ASN A 61 0.91 -19.33 6.90
N ARG A 62 1.81 -18.55 7.52
CA ARG A 62 3.16 -18.96 7.95
C ARG A 62 4.09 -19.46 6.84
N LYS A 63 3.75 -19.23 5.58
CA LYS A 63 4.60 -19.55 4.44
C LYS A 63 5.11 -18.26 3.81
N THR A 64 6.39 -18.23 3.50
CA THR A 64 6.99 -17.15 2.71
C THR A 64 6.73 -17.43 1.25
N HIS A 65 6.14 -16.46 0.56
CA HIS A 65 5.85 -16.49 -0.86
C HIS A 65 6.76 -15.51 -1.59
N ASP A 66 7.47 -15.99 -2.61
CA ASP A 66 8.29 -15.15 -3.46
C ASP A 66 7.43 -14.12 -4.21
N SER A 67 7.82 -12.85 -4.10
CA SER A 67 7.20 -11.74 -4.83
C SER A 67 8.11 -11.24 -5.95
N LEU A 68 9.41 -11.52 -5.95
CA LEU A 68 10.37 -11.02 -6.95
C LEU A 68 10.11 -11.64 -8.32
N ALA A 69 9.87 -12.96 -8.40
CA ALA A 69 9.55 -13.61 -9.68
C ALA A 69 8.30 -13.01 -10.33
N LYS A 70 7.23 -12.81 -9.55
CA LYS A 70 6.00 -12.15 -10.04
C LYS A 70 6.26 -10.71 -10.44
N LEU A 71 7.03 -9.97 -9.64
CA LEU A 71 7.38 -8.58 -9.90
C LEU A 71 8.15 -8.46 -11.22
N LYS A 72 9.14 -9.31 -11.47
CA LYS A 72 9.90 -9.38 -12.71
C LYS A 72 8.98 -9.52 -13.92
N ASP A 73 8.11 -10.52 -13.92
CA ASP A 73 7.21 -10.80 -15.04
C ASP A 73 6.22 -9.65 -15.27
N SER A 74 5.71 -9.04 -14.19
CA SER A 74 4.84 -7.86 -14.28
C SER A 74 5.57 -6.63 -14.84
N VAL A 75 6.83 -6.40 -14.46
CA VAL A 75 7.64 -5.29 -14.96
C VAL A 75 7.96 -5.45 -16.45
N LEU A 76 8.32 -6.66 -16.88
CA LEU A 76 8.58 -6.96 -18.29
C LEU A 76 7.34 -6.73 -19.18
N ALA A 77 6.15 -6.94 -18.63
CA ALA A 77 4.89 -6.70 -19.33
C ALA A 77 4.43 -5.23 -19.30
N LEU A 78 5.09 -4.37 -18.54
CA LEU A 78 4.75 -2.94 -18.36
C LEU A 78 5.92 -2.05 -18.82
N PRO A 79 6.14 -1.89 -20.14
CA PRO A 79 7.26 -1.11 -20.68
C PRO A 79 7.19 0.39 -20.36
N SER A 80 6.07 0.88 -19.82
CA SER A 80 5.91 2.27 -19.40
C SER A 80 6.68 2.63 -18.13
N LEU A 81 7.09 1.62 -17.34
CA LEU A 81 7.76 1.77 -16.05
C LEU A 81 9.19 2.31 -16.23
N LYS A 82 9.47 3.42 -15.53
CA LYS A 82 10.79 4.04 -15.48
C LYS A 82 11.57 3.69 -14.22
N TYR A 83 10.86 3.43 -13.13
CA TYR A 83 11.46 3.07 -11.84
C TYR A 83 10.63 1.95 -11.19
N VAL A 84 11.33 0.95 -10.66
CA VAL A 84 10.75 -0.13 -9.87
C VAL A 84 11.43 -0.12 -8.49
N VAL A 85 10.71 0.29 -7.47
CA VAL A 85 11.25 0.39 -6.11
C VAL A 85 10.84 -0.83 -5.32
N VAL A 86 11.81 -1.56 -4.76
CA VAL A 86 11.56 -2.81 -4.02
C VAL A 86 11.77 -2.61 -2.53
N ILE A 87 10.77 -3.02 -1.77
CA ILE A 87 10.74 -2.93 -0.31
C ILE A 87 11.16 -4.29 0.27
N PRO A 88 12.14 -4.33 1.20
CA PRO A 88 12.52 -5.55 1.91
C PRO A 88 11.48 -5.90 2.99
N PHE A 89 10.28 -6.31 2.55
CA PHE A 89 9.17 -6.64 3.43
C PHE A 89 9.44 -7.86 4.31
N VAL A 90 10.16 -8.86 3.78
CA VAL A 90 10.67 -9.99 4.56
C VAL A 90 12.18 -9.87 4.66
N SER A 91 12.70 -9.50 5.83
CA SER A 91 14.13 -9.19 6.04
C SER A 91 15.06 -10.35 5.66
N ASP A 92 14.65 -11.58 5.95
CA ASP A 92 15.48 -12.77 5.78
C ASP A 92 15.33 -13.41 4.39
N TYR A 93 14.61 -12.76 3.47
CA TYR A 93 14.40 -13.23 2.11
C TYR A 93 15.32 -12.53 1.11
N SER A 94 15.62 -13.21 0.00
CA SER A 94 16.53 -12.67 -1.03
C SER A 94 16.03 -11.33 -1.58
N MET A 95 16.96 -10.40 -1.82
CA MET A 95 16.73 -9.12 -2.49
C MET A 95 17.59 -9.05 -3.76
N ASP A 96 17.55 -10.11 -4.58
CA ASP A 96 18.24 -10.09 -5.87
C ASP A 96 17.39 -9.37 -6.91
N LEU A 97 17.82 -8.18 -7.28
CA LEU A 97 17.13 -7.30 -8.22
C LEU A 97 17.74 -7.34 -9.63
N SER A 98 18.79 -8.13 -9.84
CA SER A 98 19.57 -8.14 -11.09
C SER A 98 18.75 -8.48 -12.33
N GLU A 99 17.68 -9.28 -12.16
CA GLU A 99 16.80 -9.69 -13.24
C GLU A 99 15.60 -8.76 -13.47
N ILE A 100 15.40 -7.74 -12.62
CA ILE A 100 14.26 -6.81 -12.70
C ILE A 100 14.74 -5.48 -13.32
N PRO A 101 14.26 -5.12 -14.52
CA PRO A 101 14.69 -3.88 -15.17
C PRO A 101 14.33 -2.64 -14.36
N ASN A 102 15.22 -1.63 -14.37
CA ASN A 102 15.03 -0.33 -13.72
C ASN A 102 14.69 -0.42 -12.22
N SER A 103 15.16 -1.49 -11.56
CA SER A 103 14.85 -1.75 -10.17
C SER A 103 15.90 -1.22 -9.21
N LEU A 104 15.47 -0.83 -8.01
CA LEU A 104 16.33 -0.42 -6.93
C LEU A 104 15.67 -0.66 -5.56
N PRO A 105 16.45 -0.85 -4.49
CA PRO A 105 15.90 -0.92 -3.14
C PRO A 105 15.37 0.43 -2.67
N ILE A 106 14.40 0.40 -1.76
CA ILE A 106 13.78 1.60 -1.18
C ILE A 106 14.80 2.54 -0.52
N ASP A 107 15.84 2.02 0.12
CA ASP A 107 16.87 2.83 0.79
C ASP A 107 17.69 3.67 -0.20
N GLU A 108 17.99 3.10 -1.36
CA GLU A 108 18.67 3.81 -2.44
C GLU A 108 17.74 4.85 -3.06
N PHE A 109 16.46 4.51 -3.23
CA PHE A 109 15.44 5.44 -3.73
C PHE A 109 15.30 6.67 -2.81
N LEU A 110 15.26 6.48 -1.49
CA LEU A 110 15.19 7.57 -0.50
C LEU A 110 16.51 8.36 -0.38
N SER A 111 17.62 7.75 -0.81
CA SER A 111 18.95 8.38 -0.83
C SER A 111 19.21 9.18 -2.11
N MET A 112 18.34 9.07 -3.12
CA MET A 112 18.48 9.83 -4.36
C MET A 112 18.50 11.35 -4.09
N PRO A 113 19.28 12.11 -4.89
CA PRO A 113 19.32 13.56 -4.78
C PRO A 113 17.94 14.12 -5.14
N GLY A 114 17.25 14.63 -4.13
CA GLY A 114 16.00 15.37 -4.22
C GLY A 114 16.05 16.51 -3.22
N ASP A 115 15.26 17.55 -3.46
CA ASP A 115 15.15 18.66 -2.51
C ASP A 115 14.37 18.19 -1.28
N LYS A 116 15.11 17.73 -0.26
CA LYS A 116 14.58 17.27 1.03
C LYS A 116 14.05 18.43 1.87
N ASN A 117 14.28 19.68 1.44
CA ASN A 117 13.87 20.89 2.14
C ASN A 117 12.62 21.52 1.51
N ILE A 118 11.96 20.88 0.54
CA ILE A 118 10.65 21.32 0.10
C ILE A 118 9.70 21.21 1.29
N PRO A 119 9.16 22.33 1.82
CA PRO A 119 8.17 22.24 2.87
C PRO A 119 6.96 21.49 2.33
N LEU A 120 6.49 20.49 3.07
CA LEU A 120 5.23 19.82 2.77
C LEU A 120 4.09 20.81 3.05
N GLU A 121 3.71 21.57 2.03
CA GLU A 121 2.56 22.46 2.08
C GLU A 121 1.28 21.66 1.81
N PHE A 122 0.51 21.42 2.87
CA PHE A 122 -0.80 20.79 2.75
C PHE A 122 -1.85 21.88 2.52
N GLU A 123 -2.23 22.09 1.26
CA GLU A 123 -3.33 22.99 0.93
C GLU A 123 -4.65 22.44 1.48
N GLN A 124 -5.30 23.21 2.35
CA GLN A 124 -6.64 22.89 2.84
C GLN A 124 -7.65 23.15 1.72
N VAL A 125 -8.00 22.09 1.02
CA VAL A 125 -8.97 22.14 -0.08
C VAL A 125 -10.41 22.07 0.44
N PRO A 126 -11.40 22.61 -0.31
CA PRO A 126 -12.80 22.49 0.07
C PRO A 126 -13.25 21.03 0.20
N PHE A 127 -14.29 20.78 1.00
CA PHE A 127 -14.81 19.43 1.28
C PHE A 127 -15.13 18.58 0.03
N ASN A 128 -15.44 19.21 -1.10
CA ASN A 128 -15.75 18.53 -2.36
C ASN A 128 -14.53 18.23 -3.24
N HIS A 129 -13.31 18.47 -2.76
CA HIS A 129 -12.10 18.12 -3.50
C HIS A 129 -11.98 16.59 -3.64
N PRO A 130 -11.82 16.07 -4.86
CA PRO A 130 -11.89 14.63 -5.11
C PRO A 130 -10.59 13.94 -4.67
N LEU A 131 -10.55 13.47 -3.42
CA LEU A 131 -9.53 12.52 -2.96
C LEU A 131 -10.19 11.28 -2.35
N PHE A 132 -11.01 11.47 -1.30
CA PHE A 132 -11.81 10.43 -0.68
C PHE A 132 -13.20 10.96 -0.33
N ILE A 133 -14.22 10.11 -0.38
CA ILE A 133 -15.52 10.40 0.22
C ILE A 133 -15.49 9.90 1.66
N ILE A 134 -15.34 10.80 2.62
CA ILE A 134 -15.27 10.48 4.06
C ILE A 134 -16.69 10.25 4.59
N LYS A 135 -17.01 9.03 5.04
CA LYS A 135 -18.33 8.68 5.61
C LYS A 135 -18.30 8.16 7.06
N HIS A 136 -17.12 8.08 7.66
CA HIS A 136 -16.88 7.43 8.96
C HIS A 136 -17.73 7.98 10.12
N ARG A 137 -17.78 9.30 10.29
CA ARG A 137 -18.51 9.93 11.41
C ARG A 137 -20.02 9.71 11.37
N LEU A 138 -20.61 9.68 10.16
CA LEU A 138 -22.07 9.59 10.01
C LEU A 138 -22.56 8.14 9.92
N GLN A 139 -21.78 7.24 9.31
CA GLN A 139 -22.21 5.86 9.07
C GLN A 139 -21.70 4.88 10.12
N SER A 140 -20.51 5.12 10.67
CA SER A 140 -19.86 4.22 11.64
C SER A 140 -19.91 4.75 13.07
N ASN A 141 -20.56 5.89 13.31
CA ASN A 141 -20.69 6.54 14.62
C ASN A 141 -19.34 6.73 15.34
N MET A 142 -18.28 6.97 14.57
CA MET A 142 -16.91 7.05 15.06
C MET A 142 -16.70 8.32 15.90
N LYS A 143 -16.12 8.15 17.08
CA LYS A 143 -15.80 9.20 18.05
C LYS A 143 -14.31 9.55 18.03
N ASP A 144 -13.98 10.69 18.60
CA ASP A 144 -12.59 11.11 18.74
C ASP A 144 -11.88 10.20 19.75
N GLY A 145 -10.76 9.60 19.34
CA GLY A 145 -10.00 8.63 20.13
C GLY A 145 -10.26 7.16 19.79
N ASP A 146 -11.26 6.87 18.95
CA ASP A 146 -11.48 5.51 18.45
C ASP A 146 -10.30 5.07 17.56
N ILE A 147 -9.93 3.79 17.64
CA ILE A 147 -9.03 3.16 16.69
C ILE A 147 -9.89 2.56 15.57
N LEU A 148 -9.46 2.60 14.31
CA LEU A 148 -10.15 1.96 13.18
C LEU A 148 -9.40 0.73 12.66
N PHE A 149 -10.06 -0.43 12.63
CA PHE A 149 -9.56 -1.68 12.07
C PHE A 149 -10.57 -2.25 11.06
N TYR A 150 -10.06 -2.67 9.91
CA TYR A 150 -10.84 -3.44 8.94
C TYR A 150 -9.92 -4.45 8.23
N PHE A 151 -10.32 -5.72 8.21
CA PHE A 151 -9.57 -6.76 7.50
C PHE A 151 -9.73 -6.57 5.97
N THR A 152 -8.66 -6.13 5.30
CA THR A 152 -8.69 -5.78 3.89
C THR A 152 -7.30 -5.88 3.25
N ALA A 153 -7.26 -5.86 1.92
CA ALA A 153 -6.06 -5.78 1.11
C ALA A 153 -6.02 -4.45 0.35
N VAL A 154 -4.82 -3.97 0.00
CA VAL A 154 -4.63 -2.65 -0.65
C VAL A 154 -5.38 -2.48 -1.97
N SER A 155 -5.79 -3.58 -2.61
CA SER A 155 -6.56 -3.57 -3.87
C SER A 155 -8.07 -3.38 -3.68
N TRP A 156 -8.59 -3.49 -2.45
CA TRP A 156 -10.02 -3.43 -2.16
C TRP A 156 -10.44 -2.00 -1.83
N MET A 157 -11.70 -1.66 -2.16
CA MET A 157 -12.27 -0.36 -1.79
C MET A 157 -12.29 -0.13 -0.27
N MET A 158 -12.39 -1.21 0.52
CA MET A 158 -12.37 -1.12 1.98
C MET A 158 -11.05 -0.60 2.54
N TRP A 159 -9.92 -0.83 1.85
CA TRP A 159 -8.65 -0.22 2.22
C TRP A 159 -8.66 1.30 2.01
N ASN A 160 -9.18 1.77 0.88
CA ASN A 160 -9.35 3.20 0.61
C ASN A 160 -10.29 3.85 1.65
N TRP A 161 -11.37 3.14 2.01
CA TRP A 161 -12.25 3.56 3.09
C TRP A 161 -11.50 3.64 4.42
N LEU A 162 -10.75 2.61 4.82
CA LEU A 162 -9.96 2.59 6.06
C LEU A 162 -8.98 3.77 6.14
N ILE A 163 -8.15 3.98 5.12
CA ILE A 163 -7.12 5.04 5.15
C ILE A 163 -7.71 6.45 5.14
N SER A 164 -8.91 6.63 4.58
CA SER A 164 -9.57 7.95 4.60
C SER A 164 -9.97 8.40 6.00
N SER A 165 -10.01 7.50 6.99
CA SER A 165 -10.27 7.87 8.40
C SER A 165 -9.10 8.64 9.03
N ILE A 166 -7.88 8.51 8.50
CA ILE A 166 -6.71 9.26 8.98
C ILE A 166 -6.93 10.77 8.81
N ALA A 167 -7.69 11.19 7.80
CA ALA A 167 -8.06 12.59 7.62
C ALA A 167 -8.90 13.15 8.78
N LEU A 168 -9.51 12.28 9.59
CA LEU A 168 -10.25 12.65 10.80
C LEU A 168 -9.37 12.60 12.08
N GLY A 169 -8.07 12.30 11.96
CA GLY A 169 -7.16 12.12 13.09
C GLY A 169 -7.31 10.76 13.79
N THR A 170 -8.00 9.81 13.16
CA THR A 170 -8.26 8.48 13.73
C THR A 170 -7.05 7.57 13.52
N PRO A 171 -6.50 6.96 14.60
CA PRO A 171 -5.49 5.91 14.45
C PRO A 171 -6.09 4.68 13.75
N ILE A 172 -5.33 4.06 12.84
CA ILE A 172 -5.78 2.87 12.11
C ILE A 172 -4.86 1.67 12.35
N VAL A 173 -5.40 0.47 12.20
CA VAL A 173 -4.65 -0.79 12.26
C VAL A 173 -4.54 -1.37 10.86
N LEU A 174 -3.30 -1.51 10.37
CA LEU A 174 -2.99 -2.22 9.14
C LEU A 174 -2.57 -3.64 9.50
N TYR A 175 -3.34 -4.61 9.01
CA TYR A 175 -3.10 -6.03 9.26
C TYR A 175 -2.74 -6.72 7.95
N ASP A 176 -1.57 -7.37 7.94
CA ASP A 176 -1.14 -8.28 6.89
C ASP A 176 -1.02 -9.70 7.46
N GLY A 177 -1.75 -10.64 6.87
CA GLY A 177 -1.75 -12.02 7.31
C GLY A 177 -3.07 -12.75 7.12
N SER A 178 -3.08 -14.03 7.47
CA SER A 178 -4.30 -14.85 7.42
C SER A 178 -5.19 -14.55 8.62
N PRO A 179 -6.53 -14.45 8.46
CA PRO A 179 -7.44 -14.18 9.56
C PRO A 179 -7.67 -15.38 10.50
N ILE A 180 -7.18 -16.57 10.13
CA ILE A 180 -7.44 -17.85 10.82
C ILE A 180 -6.15 -18.56 11.27
N VAL A 181 -5.03 -17.84 11.31
CA VAL A 181 -3.71 -18.37 11.67
C VAL A 181 -3.11 -17.43 12.72
N PRO A 182 -2.67 -17.91 13.89
CA PRO A 182 -2.43 -19.30 14.29
C PRO A 182 -3.70 -20.12 14.57
N ASP A 183 -4.82 -19.46 14.83
CA ASP A 183 -6.12 -20.04 15.12
C ASP A 183 -7.26 -19.16 14.55
N TYR A 184 -8.50 -19.65 14.64
CA TYR A 184 -9.69 -18.93 14.17
C TYR A 184 -10.02 -17.67 14.97
N TYR A 185 -9.35 -17.42 16.09
CA TYR A 185 -9.58 -16.28 16.96
C TYR A 185 -8.63 -15.11 16.70
N ARG A 186 -7.63 -15.28 15.82
CA ARG A 186 -6.60 -14.26 15.55
C ARG A 186 -7.10 -12.82 15.40
N LEU A 187 -8.21 -12.60 14.68
CA LEU A 187 -8.78 -11.26 14.49
C LEU A 187 -9.46 -10.71 15.76
N TRP A 188 -10.05 -11.59 16.57
CA TRP A 188 -10.64 -11.25 17.86
C TRP A 188 -9.55 -10.97 18.89
N ASP A 189 -8.49 -11.79 18.93
CA ASP A 189 -7.32 -11.53 19.77
C ASP A 189 -6.68 -10.20 19.42
N LEU A 190 -6.57 -9.89 18.11
CA LEU A 190 -6.10 -8.57 17.66
C LEU A 190 -7.01 -7.45 18.17
N ALA A 191 -8.33 -7.63 18.12
CA ALA A 191 -9.30 -6.64 18.61
C ALA A 191 -9.17 -6.41 20.13
N ASP A 192 -8.90 -7.46 20.89
CA ASP A 192 -8.66 -7.38 22.33
C ASP A 192 -7.31 -6.68 22.64
N GLU A 193 -6.24 -6.99 21.87
CA GLU A 193 -4.91 -6.37 22.00
C GLU A 193 -4.94 -4.86 21.77
N ILE A 194 -5.72 -4.39 20.80
CA ILE A 194 -5.84 -2.97 20.45
C ILE A 194 -6.83 -2.21 21.33
N GLY A 195 -7.54 -2.89 22.24
CA GLY A 195 -8.48 -2.27 23.18
C GLY A 195 -9.78 -1.80 22.54
N TYR A 196 -10.28 -2.53 21.54
CA TYR A 196 -11.46 -2.14 20.78
C TYR A 196 -12.78 -2.44 21.53
N SER A 197 -13.72 -1.50 21.48
CA SER A 197 -15.12 -1.71 21.86
C SER A 197 -16.00 -1.60 20.62
N PHE A 198 -16.89 -2.59 20.38
CA PHE A 198 -17.85 -2.62 19.27
C PHE A 198 -18.82 -1.44 19.23
#